data_AF-A0A1A8JCZ8-F1
#
_entry.id   AF-A0A1A8JCZ8-F1
#
_cell.length_a   1.000
_cell.length_b   1.000
_cell.length_c   1.000
_cell.angle_alpha   90.00
_cell.angle_beta   90.00
_cell.angle_gamma   90.00
#
_symmetry.space_group_name_H-M   'P 1'
#
loop_
_entity.id
_entity.type
_entity.pdbx_description
1 polymer ?
#
loop_
_entity_poly.entity_id
_entity_poly.type
_entity_poly.pdbx_seq_one_letter_code
_entity_poly.pdbx_strand_id
1 'polypeptide(L)'
;MLIKLCGVCRLFELDPELLSLFNYSTNCGSKQDCLSSPEFLDHVTKVMLVIDAAVSHLDDLHSLEEFLLNLGKKHQAVGVSTQSFAVVGEALLYMLQCSLGQAYTAPLRQAWLNMYSIVVSAMSRGWAKNGKDKAD
;
A
#
# COMPACT_ATOMS: atom_id res chain seq x y z
N MET A 1 -13.11 6.08 15.20
CA MET A 1 -12.11 5.42 16.08
C MET A 1 -11.85 3.96 15.69
N LEU A 2 -12.86 3.20 15.24
CA LEU A 2 -12.75 1.76 14.91
C LEU A 2 -11.95 1.40 13.64
N ILE A 3 -11.95 2.27 12.61
CA ILE A 3 -11.22 2.01 11.35
C ILE A 3 -9.70 1.98 11.55
N LYS A 4 -9.19 2.71 12.57
CA LYS A 4 -7.74 2.87 12.82
C LYS A 4 -7.03 1.62 13.37
N LEU A 5 -7.75 0.64 13.92
CA LEU A 5 -7.13 -0.47 14.67
C LEU A 5 -7.02 -1.80 13.91
N CYS A 6 -7.88 -2.08 12.92
CA CYS A 6 -7.91 -3.43 12.32
C CYS A 6 -6.98 -3.60 11.11
N GLY A 7 -6.80 -2.57 10.29
CA GLY A 7 -6.01 -2.66 9.04
C GLY A 7 -4.50 -2.55 9.23
N VAL A 8 -4.06 -1.59 10.05
CA VAL A 8 -2.63 -1.31 10.26
C VAL A 8 -1.94 -2.43 11.04
N CYS A 9 -2.63 -3.07 12.01
CA CYS A 9 -2.07 -4.19 12.75
C CYS A 9 -1.77 -5.39 11.85
N ARG A 10 -2.65 -5.69 10.87
CA ARG A 10 -2.50 -6.89 10.04
C ARG A 10 -1.32 -6.82 9.09
N LEU A 11 -0.99 -5.64 8.55
CA LEU A 11 0.15 -5.47 7.63
C LEU A 11 1.47 -5.95 8.27
N PHE A 12 1.73 -5.53 9.51
CA PHE A 12 2.99 -5.85 10.21
C PHE A 12 2.93 -7.15 11.02
N GLU A 13 1.76 -7.77 11.15
CA GLU A 13 1.65 -9.18 11.50
C GLU A 13 2.07 -10.07 10.33
N LEU A 14 1.76 -9.67 9.09
CA LEU A 14 2.11 -10.42 7.88
C LEU A 14 3.57 -10.21 7.49
N ASP A 15 4.09 -8.99 7.59
CA ASP A 15 5.48 -8.67 7.26
C ASP A 15 6.07 -7.64 8.25
N PRO A 16 6.67 -8.11 9.36
CA PRO A 16 7.28 -7.23 10.37
C PRO A 16 8.48 -6.43 9.85
N GLU A 17 9.15 -6.91 8.79
CA GLU A 17 10.37 -6.29 8.26
C GLU A 17 10.07 -4.96 7.56
N LEU A 18 8.83 -4.75 7.09
CA LEU A 18 8.40 -3.47 6.52
C LEU A 18 8.57 -2.29 7.47
N LEU A 19 8.55 -2.53 8.80
CA LEU A 19 8.81 -1.47 9.77
C LEU A 19 10.20 -0.88 9.60
N SER A 20 11.20 -1.69 9.22
CA SER A 20 12.58 -1.24 9.09
C SER A 20 12.82 -0.28 7.91
N LEU A 21 11.87 -0.20 6.97
CA LEU A 21 11.96 0.68 5.80
C LEU A 21 11.62 2.14 6.13
N PHE A 22 10.97 2.39 7.27
CA PHE A 22 10.67 3.74 7.72
C PHE A 22 11.84 4.27 8.55
N ASN A 23 12.42 5.39 8.11
CA ASN A 23 13.41 6.14 8.88
C ASN A 23 12.69 6.94 9.97
N TYR A 24 12.32 6.28 11.06
CA TYR A 24 11.65 6.93 12.20
C TYR A 24 12.53 8.05 12.75
N SER A 25 11.98 9.27 12.85
CA SER A 25 12.72 10.41 13.41
C SER A 25 12.97 10.25 14.92
N THR A 26 12.31 9.28 15.55
CA THR A 26 12.40 8.92 16.97
C THR A 26 12.88 7.47 17.10
N ASN A 27 13.72 7.18 18.10
CA ASN A 27 14.00 5.80 18.48
C ASN A 27 12.67 5.16 18.94
N CYS A 28 12.10 4.23 18.17
CA CYS A 28 10.91 3.51 18.61
C CYS A 28 11.22 2.64 19.82
N GLY A 29 10.59 2.92 20.96
CA GLY A 29 10.67 2.07 22.15
C GLY A 29 9.84 0.78 22.04
N SER A 30 8.81 0.79 21.20
CA SER A 30 7.92 -0.35 20.93
C SER A 30 7.34 -0.31 19.51
N LYS A 31 6.74 -1.43 19.06
CA LYS A 31 6.02 -1.48 17.77
C LYS A 31 4.90 -0.43 17.71
N GLN A 32 4.18 -0.21 18.81
CA GLN A 32 3.07 0.75 18.85
C GLN A 32 3.56 2.19 18.66
N ASP A 33 4.75 2.51 19.15
CA ASP A 33 5.36 3.83 18.98
C ASP A 33 5.73 4.07 17.50
N CYS A 34 6.30 3.08 16.83
CA CYS A 34 6.57 3.15 15.38
C CYS A 34 5.29 3.36 14.56
N LEU A 35 4.22 2.62 14.89
CA LEU A 35 2.92 2.73 14.21
C LEU A 35 2.18 4.04 14.48
N SER A 36 2.68 4.84 15.43
CA SER A 36 2.12 6.16 15.76
C SER A 36 3.05 7.30 15.34
N SER A 37 4.21 6.99 14.73
CA SER A 37 5.17 7.99 14.27
C SER A 37 4.57 8.87 13.16
N PRO A 38 4.95 10.16 13.09
CA PRO A 38 4.50 11.06 12.02
C PRO A 38 4.83 10.53 10.62
N GLU A 39 6.01 9.94 10.44
CA GLU A 39 6.49 9.42 9.15
C GLU A 39 5.61 8.26 8.66
N PHE A 40 5.28 7.35 9.58
CA PHE A 40 4.42 6.21 9.26
C PHE A 40 2.99 6.68 8.95
N LEU A 41 2.42 7.57 9.77
CA LEU A 41 1.05 8.07 9.57
C LEU A 41 0.92 8.89 8.27
N ASP A 42 1.94 9.67 7.92
CA ASP A 42 2.01 10.37 6.63
C ASP A 42 2.03 9.39 5.46
N HIS A 43 2.82 8.31 5.55
CA HIS A 43 2.84 7.28 4.50
C HIS A 43 1.49 6.56 4.37
N VAL A 44 0.86 6.17 5.48
CA VAL A 44 -0.48 5.57 5.46
C VAL A 44 -1.48 6.51 4.80
N THR A 45 -1.42 7.81 5.10
CA THR A 45 -2.29 8.82 4.48
C THR A 45 -2.07 8.86 2.96
N LYS A 46 -0.82 8.87 2.50
CA LYS A 46 -0.48 8.84 1.07
C LYS A 46 -0.97 7.57 0.37
N VAL A 47 -0.84 6.40 1.01
CA VAL A 47 -1.39 5.14 0.48
C VAL A 47 -2.90 5.27 0.30
N MET A 48 -3.63 5.77 1.31
CA MET A 48 -5.07 5.94 1.21
C MET A 48 -5.48 6.93 0.12
N LEU A 49 -4.72 8.01 -0.11
CA LEU A 49 -4.97 8.94 -1.21
C LEU A 49 -4.80 8.29 -2.60
N VAL A 50 -3.82 7.38 -2.76
CA VAL A 50 -3.66 6.62 -4.01
C VAL A 50 -4.84 5.67 -4.22
N ILE A 51 -5.30 5.01 -3.16
CA ILE A 51 -6.48 4.13 -3.23
C ILE A 51 -7.74 4.93 -3.56
N ASP A 52 -7.92 6.09 -2.93
CA ASP A 52 -9.04 7.00 -3.20
C ASP A 52 -9.04 7.49 -4.65
N ALA A 53 -7.86 7.87 -5.18
CA ALA A 53 -7.71 8.23 -6.59
C ALA A 53 -8.09 7.08 -7.52
N ALA A 54 -7.64 5.85 -7.22
CA ALA A 54 -7.98 4.67 -8.02
C ALA A 54 -9.48 4.34 -7.99
N VAL A 55 -10.13 4.46 -6.83
CA VAL A 55 -11.58 4.27 -6.71
C VAL A 55 -12.34 5.39 -7.46
N SER A 56 -11.86 6.63 -7.39
CA SER A 56 -12.49 7.77 -8.06
C SER A 56 -12.36 7.73 -9.59
N HIS A 57 -11.38 6.99 -10.12
CA HIS A 57 -11.11 6.85 -11.55
C HIS A 57 -11.35 5.42 -12.05
N LEU A 58 -12.29 4.67 -11.47
CA LEU A 58 -12.56 3.28 -11.91
C LEU A 58 -12.89 3.18 -13.41
N ASP A 59 -13.56 4.19 -13.96
CA ASP A 59 -13.91 4.25 -15.38
C ASP A 59 -12.73 4.61 -16.29
N ASP A 60 -11.65 5.19 -15.72
CA ASP A 60 -10.44 5.58 -16.43
C ASP A 60 -9.18 5.39 -15.55
N LEU A 61 -8.93 4.15 -15.12
CA LEU A 61 -7.73 3.83 -14.34
C LEU A 61 -6.44 4.05 -15.13
N HIS A 62 -6.52 4.07 -16.47
CA HIS A 62 -5.39 4.29 -17.34
C HIS A 62 -4.82 5.71 -17.21
N SER A 63 -5.67 6.71 -16.90
CA SER A 63 -5.22 8.07 -16.58
C SER A 63 -4.20 8.14 -15.44
N LEU A 64 -4.20 7.16 -14.52
CA LEU A 64 -3.26 7.09 -13.39
C LEU A 64 -1.94 6.38 -13.74
N GLU A 65 -1.79 5.85 -14.96
CA GLU A 65 -0.68 4.94 -15.29
C GLU A 65 0.70 5.58 -15.08
N GLU A 66 0.93 6.78 -15.62
CA GLU A 66 2.24 7.45 -15.48
C GLU A 66 2.56 7.77 -14.02
N PHE A 67 1.56 8.21 -13.26
CA PHE A 67 1.68 8.47 -11.83
C PHE A 67 2.09 7.19 -11.06
N LEU A 68 1.42 6.07 -11.32
CA LEU A 68 1.70 4.78 -10.69
C LEU A 68 3.04 4.20 -11.10
N LEU A 69 3.45 4.35 -12.36
CA LEU A 69 4.78 3.99 -12.82
C LEU A 69 5.86 4.77 -12.04
N ASN A 70 5.70 6.08 -11.90
CA ASN A 70 6.64 6.90 -11.13
C ASN A 70 6.65 6.52 -9.64
N LEU A 71 5.49 6.19 -9.08
CA LEU A 71 5.40 5.71 -7.69
C LEU A 71 6.17 4.39 -7.52
N GLY A 72 6.09 3.48 -8.48
CA GLY A 72 6.89 2.25 -8.53
C GLY A 72 8.40 2.51 -8.51
N LYS A 73 8.87 3.46 -9.32
CA LYS A 73 10.30 3.88 -9.34
C LYS A 73 10.76 4.39 -7.98
N LYS A 74 9.93 5.21 -7.32
CA LYS A 74 10.23 5.74 -5.97
C LYS A 74 10.34 4.62 -4.94
N HIS A 75 9.44 3.64 -4.96
CA HIS A 75 9.50 2.47 -4.06
C HIS A 75 10.75 1.63 -4.30
N GLN A 76 11.17 1.46 -5.55
CA GLN A 76 12.44 0.81 -5.83
C GLN A 76 13.63 1.58 -5.27
N ALA A 77 13.65 2.90 -5.43
CA ALA A 77 14.75 3.74 -4.98
C ALA A 77 15.00 3.67 -3.47
N VAL A 78 13.96 3.33 -2.68
CA VAL A 78 14.03 3.15 -1.22
C VAL A 78 14.13 1.68 -0.80
N GLY A 79 14.32 0.75 -1.73
CA GLY A 79 14.56 -0.67 -1.44
C GLY A 79 13.31 -1.50 -1.12
N VAL A 80 12.10 -0.98 -1.35
CA VAL A 80 10.86 -1.75 -1.16
C VAL A 80 10.78 -2.85 -2.22
N SER A 81 10.51 -4.09 -1.81
CA SER A 81 10.29 -5.21 -2.72
C SER A 81 8.89 -5.15 -3.34
N THR A 82 8.72 -5.66 -4.57
CA THR A 82 7.40 -5.79 -5.18
C THR A 82 6.49 -6.76 -4.42
N GLN A 83 7.06 -7.69 -3.64
CA GLN A 83 6.29 -8.59 -2.77
C GLN A 83 5.54 -7.82 -1.68
N SER A 84 6.11 -6.73 -1.19
CA SER A 84 5.48 -5.87 -0.17
C SER A 84 4.16 -5.27 -0.65
N PHE A 85 3.99 -5.05 -1.96
CA PHE A 85 2.72 -4.58 -2.52
C PHE A 85 1.59 -5.61 -2.34
N ALA A 86 1.88 -6.91 -2.45
CA ALA A 86 0.88 -7.94 -2.21
C ALA A 86 0.42 -7.94 -0.75
N VAL A 87 1.36 -7.80 0.19
CA VAL A 87 1.06 -7.74 1.63
C VAL A 87 0.17 -6.54 1.98
N VAL A 88 0.44 -5.37 1.38
CA VAL A 88 -0.42 -4.18 1.53
C VAL A 88 -1.83 -4.43 0.99
N GLY A 89 -1.95 -5.13 -0.14
CA GLY A 89 -3.25 -5.53 -0.69
C GLY A 89 -4.04 -6.45 0.24
N GLU A 90 -3.39 -7.45 0.83
CA GLU A 90 -4.03 -8.32 1.82
C GLU A 90 -4.49 -7.56 3.06
N ALA A 91 -3.66 -6.66 3.58
CA ALA A 91 -4.01 -5.81 4.71
C ALA A 91 -5.19 -4.88 4.40
N LEU A 92 -5.25 -4.32 3.18
CA LEU A 92 -6.36 -3.51 2.70
C LEU A 92 -7.67 -4.31 2.66
N LEU A 93 -7.65 -5.50 2.06
CA LEU A 93 -8.84 -6.37 1.97
C LEU A 93 -9.32 -6.82 3.34
N TYR A 94 -8.40 -7.14 4.26
CA TYR A 94 -8.73 -7.47 5.63
C TYR A 94 -9.40 -6.28 6.35
N MET A 95 -8.83 -5.07 6.19
CA MET A 95 -9.40 -3.85 6.75
C MET A 95 -10.82 -3.59 6.25
N LEU A 96 -11.07 -3.78 4.94
CA LEU A 96 -12.38 -3.64 4.33
C LEU A 96 -13.37 -4.69 4.88
N GLN A 97 -12.94 -5.94 5.02
CA GLN A 97 -13.76 -7.00 5.61
C GLN A 97 -14.19 -6.65 7.03
N CYS A 98 -13.26 -6.20 7.88
CA CYS A 98 -13.56 -5.83 9.26
C CYS A 98 -14.47 -4.59 9.34
N SER A 99 -14.29 -3.63 8.44
CA SER A 99 -15.03 -2.35 8.47
C SER A 99 -16.45 -2.48 7.92
N LEU A 100 -16.64 -3.32 6.91
CA LEU A 100 -17.93 -3.49 6.22
C LEU A 100 -18.75 -4.66 6.76
N GLY A 101 -18.12 -5.62 7.45
CA GLY A 101 -18.79 -6.76 8.04
C GLY A 101 -19.62 -7.53 7.01
N GLN A 102 -20.94 -7.62 7.22
CA GLN A 102 -21.85 -8.32 6.31
C GLN A 102 -21.96 -7.69 4.91
N ALA A 103 -21.64 -6.39 4.77
CA ALA A 103 -21.60 -5.73 3.46
C ALA A 103 -20.36 -6.13 2.63
N TYR A 104 -19.37 -6.78 3.23
CA TYR A 104 -18.21 -7.31 2.52
C TYR A 104 -18.54 -8.62 1.79
N THR A 105 -19.17 -8.48 0.62
CA THR A 105 -19.61 -9.62 -0.20
C THR A 105 -18.48 -10.14 -1.10
N ALA A 106 -18.61 -11.37 -1.62
CA ALA A 106 -17.65 -11.94 -2.56
C ALA A 106 -17.48 -11.08 -3.85
N PRO A 107 -18.54 -10.55 -4.47
CA PRO A 107 -18.39 -9.60 -5.59
C PRO A 107 -17.61 -8.33 -5.20
N LEU A 108 -17.86 -7.78 -4.00
CA LEU A 108 -17.15 -6.59 -3.54
C LEU A 108 -15.65 -6.89 -3.35
N ARG A 109 -15.31 -8.00 -2.71
CA ARG A 109 -13.93 -8.47 -2.59
C ARG A 109 -13.24 -8.60 -3.95
N GLN A 110 -13.93 -9.19 -4.94
CA GLN A 110 -13.37 -9.36 -6.28
C GLN A 110 -13.15 -8.02 -7.00
N ALA A 111 -14.06 -7.06 -6.84
CA ALA A 111 -13.90 -5.71 -7.39
C ALA A 111 -12.66 -5.00 -6.81
N TRP A 112 -12.46 -5.07 -5.48
CA TRP A 112 -11.28 -4.53 -4.83
C TRP A 112 -9.98 -5.22 -5.28
N LEU A 113 -9.99 -6.54 -5.42
CA LEU A 113 -8.85 -7.31 -5.94
C LEU A 113 -8.48 -6.86 -7.36
N ASN A 114 -9.47 -6.73 -8.25
CA ASN A 114 -9.24 -6.32 -9.63
C ASN A 114 -8.63 -4.92 -9.70
N MET A 115 -9.23 -3.93 -9.01
CA MET A 115 -8.70 -2.57 -8.98
C MET A 115 -7.27 -2.54 -8.41
N TYR A 116 -7.04 -3.20 -7.27
CA TYR A 116 -5.72 -3.20 -6.64
C TYR A 116 -4.66 -3.88 -7.52
N SER A 117 -5.03 -4.94 -8.25
CA SER A 117 -4.12 -5.63 -9.18
C SER A 117 -3.63 -4.71 -10.32
N ILE A 118 -4.48 -3.79 -10.79
CA ILE A 118 -4.12 -2.81 -11.81
C ILE A 118 -3.09 -1.83 -11.24
N VAL A 119 -3.33 -1.34 -10.02
CA VAL A 119 -2.40 -0.45 -9.30
C VAL A 119 -1.03 -1.12 -9.13
N VAL A 120 -1.01 -2.34 -8.60
CA VAL A 120 0.23 -3.11 -8.36
C VAL A 120 0.95 -3.42 -9.67
N SER A 121 0.22 -3.74 -10.74
CA SER A 121 0.80 -4.02 -12.05
C SER A 121 1.53 -2.79 -12.61
N ALA A 122 0.91 -1.61 -12.53
CA ALA A 122 1.54 -0.36 -12.95
C ALA A 122 2.77 -0.03 -12.08
N MET A 123 2.66 -0.10 -10.75
CA MET A 123 3.80 0.14 -9.86
C MET A 123 4.95 -0.85 -10.09
N SER A 124 4.67 -2.14 -10.28
CA SER A 124 5.69 -3.16 -10.53
C SER A 124 6.43 -2.93 -11.85
N ARG A 125 5.73 -2.48 -12.91
CA ARG A 125 6.38 -2.06 -14.17
C ARG A 125 7.29 -0.86 -13.96
N GLY A 126 6.86 0.11 -13.17
CA GLY A 126 7.66 1.28 -12.81
C GLY A 126 8.92 0.90 -12.03
N TRP A 127 8.74 0.03 -11.03
CA TRP A 127 9.81 -0.54 -10.21
C TRP A 127 10.86 -1.23 -11.08
N ALA A 128 10.46 -2.11 -11.99
CA ALA A 128 11.39 -2.85 -12.84
C ALA A 128 12.21 -1.95 -13.79
N LYS A 129 11.62 -0.86 -14.31
CA LYS A 129 12.30 0.06 -15.25
C LYS A 129 13.50 0.76 -14.61
N ASN A 130 13.35 1.30 -13.39
CA ASN A 130 14.44 2.01 -12.71
C ASN A 130 15.57 1.08 -12.24
N GLY A 131 15.36 -0.24 -12.25
CA GLY A 131 16.43 -1.24 -12.01
C GLY A 131 17.26 -1.52 -13.25
N LYS A 132 16.67 -1.37 -14.44
CA LYS A 132 17.38 -1.52 -15.72
C LYS A 132 18.19 -0.27 -16.06
N ASP A 133 17.64 0.92 -15.81
CA ASP A 133 18.32 2.20 -16.07
C ASP A 133 19.58 2.43 -15.22
N LYS A 134 19.86 1.57 -14.21
CA LYS A 134 21.06 1.61 -13.36
C LYS A 134 22.07 0.48 -13.63
N ALA A 135 21.74 -0.45 -14.53
CA ALA A 135 22.58 -1.61 -14.86
C ALA A 135 23.41 -1.40 -16.14
N ASP A 136 23.20 -0.28 -16.83
CA ASP A 136 23.97 0.21 -17.98
C ASP A 136 24.81 1.44 -17.57
#